data_AF-A0A8E7KCY5-F1
#
_entry.id   AF-A0A8E7KCY5-F1
#
_cell.length_a   1.000
_cell.length_b   1.000
_cell.length_c   1.000
_cell.angle_alpha   90.00
_cell.angle_beta   90.00
_cell.angle_gamma   90.00
#
_symmetry.space_group_name_H-M   'P 1'
#
loop_
_entity.id
_entity.type
_entity.pdbx_description
1 polymer ?
#
loop_
_entity_poly.entity_id
_entity_poly.type
_entity_poly.pdbx_seq_one_letter_code
_entity_poly.pdbx_strand_id
1 'polypeptide(L)'
;MNIKSSIFNVHIKIHKYQEKAVVWGARIIARTNKTLSKWFEQTSKQLKTGENQEFSGCTIKERKITISSKKINSNLLNNIKGRGKNEMQAWVNDEKKVYLSRVVNQEIDNFCNINNCGFSRHERSQVFTLISKHYNLSLDSSCAQSSINQMVSGNTYFRAKIDKLCQGMSRNEKNSTEYDIVNKLSDKFYQENIYNIELNKLRSEVANFITEARENTAAQIE
;
A
#
# COMPACT_ATOMS: atom_id res chain seq x y z
N MET A 1 -2.20 -17.71 -21.96
CA MET A 1 -2.34 -16.94 -20.70
C MET A 1 -3.63 -16.11 -20.81
N ASN A 2 -4.68 -16.51 -20.10
CA ASN A 2 -6.01 -15.88 -20.17
C ASN A 2 -6.07 -14.72 -19.17
N ILE A 3 -6.13 -13.47 -19.64
CA ILE A 3 -6.16 -12.28 -18.76
C ILE A 3 -7.60 -12.07 -18.27
N LYS A 4 -7.89 -12.45 -17.02
CA LYS A 4 -9.17 -12.10 -16.37
C LYS A 4 -9.25 -10.58 -16.20
N SER A 5 -10.36 -9.99 -16.63
CA SER A 5 -10.62 -8.54 -16.57
C SER A 5 -11.21 -8.19 -15.21
N SER A 6 -10.65 -7.21 -14.51
CA SER A 6 -11.23 -6.65 -13.29
C SER A 6 -10.94 -5.15 -13.20
N ILE A 7 -11.99 -4.36 -12.97
CA ILE A 7 -11.94 -2.89 -12.89
C ILE A 7 -11.62 -2.48 -11.45
N PHE A 8 -10.65 -1.58 -11.24
CA PHE A 8 -10.32 -1.05 -9.92
C PHE A 8 -10.91 0.34 -9.74
N ASN A 9 -11.77 0.50 -8.73
CA ASN A 9 -12.38 1.78 -8.38
C ASN A 9 -11.68 2.37 -7.15
N VAL A 10 -11.04 3.53 -7.32
CA VAL A 10 -10.40 4.26 -6.22
C VAL A 10 -11.25 5.48 -5.90
N HIS A 11 -11.67 5.60 -4.63
CA HIS A 11 -12.40 6.76 -4.11
C HIS A 11 -11.48 7.50 -3.13
N ILE A 12 -11.22 8.79 -3.37
CA ILE A 12 -10.48 9.64 -2.45
C ILE A 12 -11.32 10.87 -2.13
N LYS A 13 -11.44 11.15 -0.83
CA LYS A 13 -12.05 12.38 -0.31
C LYS A 13 -10.95 13.43 -0.16
N ILE A 14 -11.13 14.58 -0.79
CA ILE A 14 -10.16 15.68 -0.80
C ILE A 14 -10.78 16.87 -0.06
N HIS A 15 -10.09 17.41 0.94
CA HIS A 15 -10.55 18.59 1.66
C HIS A 15 -10.19 19.85 0.87
N LYS A 16 -11.18 20.70 0.57
CA LYS A 16 -10.93 22.03 -0.03
C LYS A 16 -11.56 23.07 0.88
N TYR A 17 -10.73 23.83 1.60
CA TYR A 17 -11.16 24.97 2.40
C TYR A 17 -11.63 26.09 1.47
N GLN A 18 -12.93 26.41 1.48
CA GLN A 18 -13.49 27.69 1.04
C GLN A 18 -14.80 27.99 1.78
N GLU A 19 -14.97 29.25 2.17
CA GLU A 19 -16.09 29.77 2.97
C GLU A 19 -17.42 29.79 2.21
N LYS A 20 -18.47 29.22 2.83
CA LYS A 20 -19.82 29.78 3.09
C LYS A 20 -20.93 28.70 3.10
N ALA A 21 -21.71 28.74 4.19
CA ALA A 21 -23.14 28.43 4.35
C ALA A 21 -23.70 26.98 4.42
N VAL A 22 -24.34 26.76 5.60
CA VAL A 22 -25.58 26.05 5.97
C VAL A 22 -25.63 24.51 6.00
N VAL A 23 -25.92 24.04 7.23
CA VAL A 23 -26.06 22.67 7.74
C VAL A 23 -27.31 21.97 7.20
N TRP A 24 -27.23 20.67 6.87
CA TRP A 24 -28.18 19.63 7.34
C TRP A 24 -27.46 18.26 7.42
N GLY A 25 -27.70 17.55 8.51
CA GLY A 25 -26.81 16.51 9.04
C GLY A 25 -26.69 15.24 8.20
N ALA A 26 -25.49 14.64 8.25
CA ALA A 26 -25.30 13.21 8.00
C ALA A 26 -24.00 12.71 8.65
N ARG A 27 -24.11 11.60 9.39
CA ARG A 27 -22.98 10.82 9.92
C ARG A 27 -22.05 10.41 8.77
N ILE A 28 -20.76 10.76 8.86
CA ILE A 28 -19.72 10.21 7.98
C ILE A 28 -18.71 9.44 8.82
N ILE A 29 -18.55 8.16 8.49
CA ILE A 29 -17.50 7.27 8.99
C ILE A 29 -16.18 7.74 8.34
N ALA A 30 -15.32 8.41 9.11
CA ALA A 30 -13.99 8.81 8.72
C ALA A 30 -12.97 7.75 9.19
N ARG A 31 -12.30 7.07 8.25
CA ARG A 31 -11.04 6.37 8.54
C ARG A 31 -9.93 7.42 8.57
N THR A 32 -9.27 7.49 9.72
CA THR A 32 -8.68 8.67 10.33
C THR A 32 -7.27 9.01 9.83
N ASN A 33 -7.07 10.25 9.36
CA ASN A 33 -5.81 10.97 9.55
C ASN A 33 -5.76 11.41 11.03
N LYS A 34 -4.71 11.01 11.76
CA LYS A 34 -4.58 11.15 13.22
C LYS A 34 -4.67 12.62 13.70
N THR A 35 -4.35 13.57 12.82
CA THR A 35 -4.46 15.01 13.08
C THR A 35 -5.91 15.51 12.91
N LEU A 36 -6.64 14.97 11.94
CA LEU A 36 -8.06 15.30 11.72
C LEU A 36 -8.95 14.70 12.82
N SER A 37 -8.67 13.49 13.30
CA SER A 37 -9.44 12.89 14.40
C SER A 37 -9.27 13.65 15.71
N LYS A 38 -8.06 14.11 16.04
CA LYS A 38 -7.81 14.97 17.21
C LYS A 38 -8.51 16.32 17.09
N TRP A 39 -8.49 16.93 15.90
CA TRP A 39 -9.21 18.18 15.66
C TRP A 39 -10.73 17.97 15.78
N PHE A 40 -11.31 16.96 15.12
CA PHE A 40 -12.74 16.64 15.25
C PHE A 40 -13.17 16.33 16.70
N GLU A 41 -12.34 15.63 17.48
CA GLU A 41 -12.60 15.41 18.92
C GLU A 41 -12.56 16.71 19.72
N GLN A 42 -11.60 17.61 19.47
CA GLN A 42 -11.54 18.94 20.08
C GLN A 42 -12.75 19.80 19.72
N THR A 43 -13.13 19.84 18.43
CA THR A 43 -14.29 20.60 17.94
C THR A 43 -15.60 20.05 18.53
N SER A 44 -15.72 18.73 18.71
CA SER A 44 -16.88 18.10 19.33
C SER A 44 -17.00 18.37 20.83
N LYS A 45 -15.88 18.55 21.54
CA LYS A 45 -15.86 18.93 22.96
C LYS A 45 -16.24 20.40 23.16
N GLN A 46 -15.79 21.29 22.28
CA GLN A 46 -16.10 22.73 22.35
C GLN A 46 -17.55 23.06 21.99
N LEU A 47 -18.17 22.31 21.07
CA LEU A 47 -19.61 22.41 20.77
C LEU A 47 -20.53 22.04 21.95
N LYS A 48 -20.05 21.31 22.97
CA LYS A 48 -20.84 20.97 24.18
C LYS A 48 -20.83 22.08 25.23
N THR A 49 -19.97 23.09 25.10
CA THR A 49 -19.74 24.14 26.11
C THR A 49 -20.47 25.46 25.81
N GLY A 50 -21.35 25.51 24.80
CA GLY A 50 -22.36 26.57 24.69
C GLY A 50 -21.86 27.98 24.35
N GLU A 51 -20.60 28.15 23.95
CA GLU A 51 -20.13 29.42 23.41
C GLU A 51 -20.43 29.49 21.91
N ASN A 52 -21.19 30.50 21.51
CA ASN A 52 -21.47 30.85 20.11
C ASN A 52 -20.17 31.31 19.44
N GLN A 53 -19.44 30.39 18.80
CA GLN A 53 -18.38 30.73 17.86
C GLN A 53 -18.83 30.38 16.44
N GLU A 54 -18.62 31.32 15.50
CA GLU A 54 -18.78 31.07 14.06
C GLU A 54 -17.77 30.01 13.61
N PHE A 55 -18.26 28.81 13.30
CA PHE A 55 -17.44 27.75 12.71
C PHE A 55 -17.47 27.82 11.18
N SER A 56 -16.31 28.03 10.57
CA SER A 56 -16.11 27.92 9.13
C SER A 56 -16.29 26.47 8.66
N GLY A 57 -17.30 26.20 7.83
CA GLY A 57 -17.58 24.86 7.29
C GLY A 57 -16.47 24.34 6.37
N CYS A 58 -16.14 23.05 6.49
CA CYS A 58 -15.19 22.35 5.62
C CYS A 58 -15.94 21.52 4.57
N THR A 59 -15.86 21.91 3.29
CA THR A 59 -16.36 21.09 2.17
C THR A 59 -15.35 20.03 1.75
N ILE A 60 -15.78 18.77 1.78
CA ILE A 60 -15.03 17.63 1.26
C ILE A 60 -15.40 17.47 -0.22
N LYS A 61 -14.47 17.75 -1.13
CA LYS A 61 -14.60 17.40 -2.56
C LYS A 61 -14.22 15.94 -2.75
N GLU A 62 -15.20 15.10 -3.07
CA GLU A 62 -14.93 13.72 -3.45
C GLU A 62 -14.41 13.65 -4.88
N ARG A 63 -13.33 12.87 -5.10
CA ARG A 63 -12.86 12.51 -6.44
C ARG A 63 -12.79 11.00 -6.57
N LYS A 64 -13.41 10.51 -7.64
CA LYS A 64 -13.39 9.11 -8.03
C LYS A 64 -12.62 8.96 -9.32
N ILE A 65 -11.67 8.03 -9.34
CA ILE A 65 -11.07 7.57 -10.58
C ILE A 65 -11.22 6.06 -10.71
N THR A 66 -11.35 5.62 -11.95
CA THR A 66 -11.30 4.21 -12.29
C THR A 66 -10.01 3.95 -13.04
N ILE A 67 -9.26 2.96 -12.55
CA ILE A 67 -8.02 2.46 -13.14
C ILE A 67 -8.29 1.06 -13.68
N SER A 68 -8.06 0.87 -14.98
CA SER A 68 -8.17 -0.45 -15.59
C SER A 68 -6.90 -1.27 -15.31
N SER A 69 -7.00 -2.28 -14.44
CA SER A 69 -5.91 -3.24 -14.23
C SER A 69 -5.56 -3.95 -15.54
N LYS A 70 -6.54 -4.26 -16.39
CA LYS A 70 -6.28 -4.87 -17.71
C LYS A 70 -5.35 -3.99 -18.56
N LYS A 71 -5.59 -2.68 -18.63
CA LYS A 71 -4.76 -1.76 -19.43
C LYS A 71 -3.33 -1.67 -18.89
N ILE A 72 -3.18 -1.67 -17.57
CA ILE A 72 -1.86 -1.68 -16.93
C ILE A 72 -1.17 -3.03 -17.20
N ASN A 73 -1.82 -4.15 -16.89
CA ASN A 73 -1.29 -5.50 -17.08
C ASN A 73 -0.89 -5.77 -18.54
N SER A 74 -1.70 -5.35 -19.51
CA SER A 74 -1.36 -5.52 -20.93
C SER A 74 -0.11 -4.72 -21.33
N ASN A 75 0.05 -3.49 -20.86
CA ASN A 75 1.26 -2.72 -21.12
C ASN A 75 2.50 -3.36 -20.47
N LEU A 76 2.37 -3.84 -19.24
CA LEU A 76 3.43 -4.56 -18.52
C LEU A 76 3.86 -5.81 -19.27
N LEU A 77 2.91 -6.67 -19.63
CA LEU A 77 3.18 -7.91 -20.35
C LEU A 77 3.77 -7.65 -21.74
N ASN A 78 3.35 -6.60 -22.44
CA ASN A 78 3.90 -6.26 -23.75
C ASN A 78 5.37 -5.83 -23.66
N ASN A 79 5.74 -5.05 -22.63
CA ASN A 79 7.13 -4.63 -22.40
C ASN A 79 8.08 -5.82 -22.16
N ILE A 80 7.58 -6.91 -21.57
CA ILE A 80 8.40 -8.08 -21.23
C ILE A 80 8.36 -9.12 -22.37
N LYS A 81 7.20 -9.34 -23.00
CA LYS A 81 7.06 -10.25 -24.15
C LYS A 81 7.90 -9.85 -25.34
N GLY A 82 8.15 -8.54 -25.54
CA GLY A 82 9.03 -8.03 -26.59
C GLY A 82 10.47 -8.54 -26.49
N ARG A 83 10.86 -9.15 -25.37
CA ARG A 83 12.21 -9.69 -25.12
C ARG A 83 12.36 -11.20 -25.38
N GLY A 84 11.26 -11.90 -25.70
CA GLY A 84 11.26 -13.33 -26.00
C GLY A 84 10.81 -14.23 -24.84
N LYS A 85 10.46 -15.48 -25.17
CA LYS A 85 9.80 -16.43 -24.26
C LYS A 85 10.68 -16.85 -23.07
N ASN A 86 11.96 -17.09 -23.31
CA ASN A 86 12.89 -17.54 -22.27
C ASN A 86 13.16 -16.43 -21.24
N GLU A 87 13.33 -15.20 -21.71
CA GLU A 87 13.52 -14.03 -20.84
C GLU A 87 12.27 -13.74 -19.99
N MET A 88 11.08 -13.88 -20.56
CA MET A 88 9.83 -13.76 -19.81
C MET A 88 9.78 -14.78 -18.66
N GLN A 89 10.15 -16.04 -18.91
CA GLN A 89 10.10 -17.07 -17.88
C GLN A 89 11.17 -16.85 -16.80
N ALA A 90 12.38 -16.44 -17.18
CA ALA A 90 13.44 -16.08 -16.24
C ALA A 90 12.97 -14.92 -15.33
N TRP A 91 12.42 -13.87 -15.92
CA TRP A 91 11.87 -12.74 -15.17
C TRP A 91 10.73 -13.14 -14.23
N VAL A 92 9.80 -14.01 -14.66
CA VAL A 92 8.73 -14.53 -13.79
C VAL A 92 9.31 -15.29 -12.59
N ASN A 93 10.34 -16.11 -12.80
CA ASN A 93 11.00 -16.86 -11.74
C ASN A 93 11.70 -15.92 -10.75
N ASP A 94 12.39 -14.90 -11.25
CA ASP A 94 13.05 -13.89 -10.41
C ASP A 94 12.02 -13.11 -9.58
N GLU A 95 10.96 -12.59 -10.23
CA GLU A 95 9.92 -11.81 -9.54
C GLU A 95 9.13 -12.64 -8.52
N LYS A 96 8.98 -13.96 -8.74
CA LYS A 96 8.36 -14.85 -7.75
C LYS A 96 9.05 -14.74 -6.39
N LYS A 97 10.39 -14.69 -6.38
CA LYS A 97 11.23 -14.53 -5.18
C LYS A 97 11.29 -13.06 -4.74
N VAL A 98 11.60 -12.13 -5.66
CA VAL A 98 11.87 -10.72 -5.36
C VAL A 98 10.64 -10.00 -4.81
N TYR A 99 9.46 -10.21 -5.41
CA TYR A 99 8.26 -9.49 -5.00
C TYR A 99 7.81 -9.86 -3.58
N LEU A 100 7.77 -11.16 -3.25
CA LEU A 100 7.39 -11.60 -1.90
C LEU A 100 8.39 -11.15 -0.85
N SER A 101 9.69 -11.22 -1.19
CA SER A 101 10.75 -10.72 -0.31
C SER A 101 10.59 -9.22 -0.03
N ARG A 102 10.26 -8.43 -1.06
CA ARG A 102 9.91 -7.02 -0.90
C ARG A 102 8.71 -6.82 0.01
N VAL A 103 7.63 -7.60 -0.18
CA VAL A 103 6.42 -7.48 0.65
C VAL A 103 6.73 -7.74 2.12
N VAL A 104 7.51 -8.78 2.42
CA VAL A 104 7.94 -9.07 3.78
C VAL A 104 8.79 -7.93 4.36
N ASN A 105 9.75 -7.41 3.59
CA ASN A 105 10.56 -6.27 4.02
C ASN A 105 9.69 -5.02 4.30
N GLN A 106 8.71 -4.73 3.43
CA GLN A 106 7.77 -3.63 3.66
C GLN A 106 7.00 -3.78 4.97
N GLU A 107 6.53 -4.99 5.29
CA GLU A 107 5.81 -5.22 6.55
C GLU A 107 6.70 -5.18 7.79
N ILE A 108 7.96 -5.61 7.69
CA ILE A 108 8.95 -5.41 8.75
C ILE A 108 9.17 -3.93 8.99
N ASP A 109 9.37 -3.14 7.93
CA ASP A 109 9.56 -1.69 8.04
C ASP A 109 8.31 -1.00 8.62
N ASN A 110 7.11 -1.41 8.20
CA ASN A 110 5.84 -0.95 8.78
C ASN A 110 5.75 -1.26 10.27
N PHE A 111 6.08 -2.48 10.67
CA PHE A 111 6.10 -2.91 12.07
C PHE A 111 7.07 -2.05 12.89
N CYS A 112 8.28 -1.80 12.38
CA CYS A 112 9.27 -0.97 13.04
C CYS A 112 8.80 0.48 13.18
N ASN A 113 8.18 1.03 12.14
CA ASN A 113 7.61 2.37 12.14
C ASN A 113 6.47 2.53 13.16
N ILE A 114 5.60 1.53 13.29
CA ILE A 114 4.47 1.55 14.24
C ILE A 114 4.95 1.40 15.68
N ASN A 115 5.91 0.50 15.92
CA ASN A 115 6.37 0.16 17.27
C ASN A 115 7.59 0.97 17.73
N ASN A 116 8.09 1.88 16.89
CA ASN A 116 9.27 2.70 17.15
C ASN A 116 10.48 1.87 17.63
N CYS A 117 10.76 0.77 16.93
CA CYS A 117 11.85 -0.14 17.28
C CYS A 117 12.83 -0.33 16.11
N GLY A 118 14.07 -0.70 16.44
CA GLY A 118 15.06 -1.14 15.46
C GLY A 118 14.86 -2.61 15.06
N PHE A 119 15.48 -3.00 13.94
CA PHE A 119 15.48 -4.38 13.46
C PHE A 119 16.86 -4.76 12.96
N SER A 120 17.49 -5.72 13.63
CA SER A 120 18.83 -6.19 13.26
C SER A 120 18.79 -7.04 12.00
N ARG A 121 19.96 -7.16 11.35
CA ARG A 121 20.13 -8.05 10.19
C ARG A 121 19.87 -9.52 10.55
N HIS A 122 20.20 -9.92 11.78
CA HIS A 122 20.00 -11.29 12.25
C HIS A 122 18.51 -11.60 12.44
N GLU A 123 17.76 -10.75 13.16
CA GLU A 123 16.30 -10.88 13.29
C GLU A 123 15.63 -10.93 11.92
N ARG A 124 16.05 -10.06 10.98
CA ARG A 124 15.55 -10.08 9.59
C ARG A 124 15.81 -11.40 8.90
N SER A 125 17.01 -11.96 9.03
CA SER A 125 17.31 -13.27 8.46
C SER A 125 16.41 -14.35 9.06
N GLN A 126 16.20 -14.35 10.39
CA GLN A 126 15.35 -15.32 11.05
C GLN A 126 13.88 -15.22 10.59
N VAL A 127 13.31 -14.02 10.51
CA VAL A 127 11.94 -13.83 9.98
C VAL A 127 11.80 -14.41 8.58
N PHE A 128 12.76 -14.12 7.69
CA PHE A 128 12.76 -14.65 6.33
C PHE A 128 12.85 -16.18 6.33
N THR A 129 13.68 -16.79 7.17
CA THR A 129 13.77 -18.25 7.31
C THR A 129 12.47 -18.86 7.81
N LEU A 130 11.83 -18.28 8.81
CA LEU A 130 10.55 -18.76 9.36
C LEU A 130 9.43 -18.71 8.30
N ILE A 131 9.30 -17.58 7.59
CA ILE A 131 8.31 -17.43 6.52
C ILE A 131 8.60 -18.40 5.36
N SER A 132 9.87 -18.52 4.95
CA SER A 132 10.29 -19.46 3.91
C SER A 132 9.91 -20.90 4.26
N LYS A 133 10.09 -21.31 5.51
CA LYS A 133 9.70 -22.64 6.00
C LYS A 133 8.18 -22.81 6.04
N HIS A 134 7.46 -21.83 6.59
CA HIS A 134 6.01 -21.90 6.76
C HIS A 134 5.26 -21.96 5.41
N TYR A 135 5.67 -21.13 4.45
CA TYR A 135 5.00 -21.02 3.15
C TYR A 135 5.66 -21.86 2.05
N ASN A 136 6.75 -22.56 2.34
CA ASN A 136 7.59 -23.25 1.36
C ASN A 136 8.02 -22.33 0.19
N LEU A 137 8.60 -21.18 0.55
CA LEU A 137 9.02 -20.13 -0.38
C LEU A 137 10.53 -19.94 -0.36
N SER A 138 11.10 -19.59 -1.52
CA SER A 138 12.45 -19.03 -1.60
C SER A 138 12.35 -17.50 -1.47
N LEU A 139 12.85 -16.95 -0.37
CA LEU A 139 12.86 -15.52 -0.07
C LEU A 139 14.30 -15.02 0.14
N ASP A 140 14.50 -13.71 0.07
CA ASP A 140 15.80 -13.06 0.21
C ASP A 140 15.67 -11.68 0.84
N SER A 141 16.22 -11.55 2.04
CA SER A 141 16.10 -10.35 2.86
C SER A 141 16.75 -9.11 2.27
N SER A 142 17.61 -9.26 1.25
CA SER A 142 18.22 -8.13 0.53
C SER A 142 17.30 -7.53 -0.55
N CYS A 143 16.23 -8.23 -0.94
CA CYS A 143 15.31 -7.78 -1.98
C CYS A 143 14.35 -6.71 -1.46
N ALA A 144 14.55 -5.46 -1.87
CA ALA A 144 13.67 -4.33 -1.53
C ALA A 144 12.90 -3.76 -2.73
N GLN A 145 13.39 -3.97 -3.95
CA GLN A 145 12.82 -3.39 -5.17
C GLN A 145 12.36 -4.49 -6.12
N SER A 146 11.09 -4.41 -6.53
CA SER A 146 10.54 -5.25 -7.59
C SER A 146 10.36 -4.40 -8.85
N SER A 147 10.64 -4.99 -10.00
CA SER A 147 10.38 -4.34 -11.29
C SER A 147 8.88 -4.16 -11.54
N ILE A 148 8.00 -4.98 -10.93
CA ILE A 148 6.55 -4.83 -11.04
C ILE A 148 6.10 -3.45 -10.53
N ASN A 149 6.57 -3.02 -9.36
CA ASN A 149 6.25 -1.70 -8.81
C ASN A 149 6.79 -0.57 -9.71
N GLN A 150 8.02 -0.71 -10.20
CA GLN A 150 8.65 0.27 -11.07
C GLN A 150 7.89 0.43 -12.38
N MET A 151 7.46 -0.68 -12.99
CA MET A 151 6.72 -0.63 -14.24
C MET A 151 5.29 -0.07 -14.05
N VAL A 152 4.63 -0.33 -12.91
CA VAL A 152 3.33 0.29 -12.60
C VAL A 152 3.50 1.81 -12.39
N SER A 153 4.45 2.24 -11.56
CA SER A 153 4.71 3.68 -11.35
C SER A 153 5.19 4.38 -12.63
N GLY A 154 5.94 3.67 -13.49
CA GLY A 154 6.42 4.14 -14.79
C GLY A 154 5.34 4.23 -15.88
N ASN A 155 4.16 3.64 -15.67
CA ASN A 155 3.12 3.57 -16.68
C ASN A 155 2.45 4.95 -16.90
N THR A 156 2.51 5.46 -18.14
CA THR A 156 1.99 6.80 -18.49
C THR A 156 0.48 6.94 -18.26
N TYR A 157 -0.30 5.89 -18.53
CA TYR A 157 -1.74 5.87 -18.26
C TYR A 157 -2.03 5.94 -16.76
N PHE A 158 -1.25 5.22 -15.94
CA PHE A 158 -1.34 5.29 -14.50
C PHE A 158 -0.98 6.69 -13.98
N ARG A 159 0.15 7.26 -14.41
CA ARG A 159 0.59 8.61 -14.00
C ARG A 159 -0.47 9.67 -14.29
N ALA A 160 -1.04 9.68 -15.49
CA ALA A 160 -2.11 10.60 -15.86
C ALA A 160 -3.36 10.47 -14.97
N LYS A 161 -3.68 9.25 -14.51
CA LYS A 161 -4.79 9.00 -13.57
C LYS A 161 -4.48 9.53 -12.18
N ILE A 162 -3.26 9.31 -11.68
CA ILE A 162 -2.81 9.82 -10.38
C ILE A 162 -2.73 11.34 -10.37
N ASP A 163 -2.21 11.96 -11.42
CA ASP A 163 -2.15 13.42 -11.53
C ASP A 163 -3.54 14.06 -11.44
N LYS A 164 -4.53 13.45 -12.12
CA LYS A 164 -5.92 13.90 -12.04
C LYS A 164 -6.53 13.67 -10.66
N LEU A 165 -6.26 12.52 -10.04
CA LEU A 165 -6.78 12.21 -8.70
C LEU A 165 -6.22 13.17 -7.65
N CYS A 166 -4.91 13.38 -7.66
CA CYS A 166 -4.16 14.15 -6.67
C CYS A 166 -4.04 15.64 -7.00
N GLN A 167 -4.81 16.16 -7.95
CA GLN A 167 -4.75 17.57 -8.34
C GLN A 167 -5.00 18.51 -7.14
N GLY A 168 -4.03 19.33 -6.78
CA GLY A 168 -4.12 20.24 -5.64
C GLY A 168 -3.88 19.60 -4.27
N MET A 169 -3.45 18.32 -4.21
CA MET A 169 -2.85 17.75 -3.01
C MET A 169 -1.40 18.22 -2.86
N SER A 170 -0.86 18.19 -1.64
CA SER A 170 0.58 18.37 -1.43
C SER A 170 1.38 17.24 -2.06
N ARG A 171 2.68 17.48 -2.28
CA ARG A 171 3.59 16.46 -2.81
C ARG A 171 3.64 15.21 -1.94
N ASN A 172 3.63 15.36 -0.62
CA ASN A 172 3.69 14.24 0.32
C ASN A 172 2.41 13.39 0.26
N GLU A 173 1.24 14.03 0.22
CA GLU A 173 -0.05 13.34 0.08
C GLU A 173 -0.15 12.62 -1.28
N LYS A 174 0.31 13.27 -2.35
CA LYS A 174 0.37 12.65 -3.68
C LYS A 174 1.28 11.43 -3.67
N ASN A 175 2.48 11.54 -3.11
CA ASN A 175 3.46 10.44 -3.05
C ASN A 175 2.92 9.25 -2.23
N SER A 176 2.29 9.51 -1.08
CA SER A 176 1.66 8.46 -0.26
C SER A 176 0.50 7.79 -1.01
N THR A 177 -0.34 8.58 -1.68
CA THR A 177 -1.47 8.07 -2.47
C THR A 177 -0.98 7.22 -3.65
N GLU A 178 0.04 7.70 -4.37
CA GLU A 178 0.65 6.95 -5.47
C GLU A 178 1.22 5.63 -4.96
N TYR A 179 1.99 5.66 -3.87
CA TYR A 179 2.60 4.48 -3.26
C TYR A 179 1.55 3.40 -2.93
N ASP A 180 0.45 3.78 -2.28
CA ASP A 180 -0.62 2.85 -1.91
C ASP A 180 -1.31 2.22 -3.13
N ILE A 181 -1.57 3.02 -4.17
CA ILE A 181 -2.23 2.53 -5.38
C ILE A 181 -1.27 1.66 -6.20
N VAL A 182 0.01 2.03 -6.29
CA VAL A 182 1.05 1.20 -6.93
C VAL A 182 1.12 -0.17 -6.26
N ASN A 183 1.26 -0.23 -4.93
CA ASN A 183 1.33 -1.52 -4.23
C ASN A 183 0.09 -2.39 -4.48
N LYS A 184 -1.12 -1.82 -4.44
CA LYS A 184 -2.37 -2.57 -4.73
C LYS A 184 -2.44 -3.11 -6.15
N LEU A 185 -2.02 -2.32 -7.13
CA LEU A 185 -2.00 -2.74 -8.53
C LEU A 185 -0.91 -3.80 -8.77
N SER A 186 0.26 -3.64 -8.16
CA SER A 186 1.35 -4.59 -8.21
C SER A 186 0.99 -5.92 -7.57
N ASP A 187 0.30 -5.92 -6.43
CA ASP A 187 -0.17 -7.14 -5.74
C ASP A 187 -1.09 -7.95 -6.64
N LYS A 188 -2.07 -7.26 -7.21
CA LYS A 188 -3.03 -7.89 -8.13
C LYS A 188 -2.33 -8.44 -9.37
N PHE A 189 -1.41 -7.67 -9.96
CA PHE A 189 -0.62 -8.16 -11.09
C PHE A 189 0.16 -9.41 -10.71
N TYR A 190 0.83 -9.41 -9.56
CA TYR A 190 1.62 -10.52 -9.05
C TYR A 190 0.76 -11.79 -8.88
N GLN A 191 -0.37 -11.68 -8.19
CA GLN A 191 -1.28 -12.81 -7.94
C GLN A 191 -1.88 -13.38 -9.23
N GLU A 192 -2.21 -12.52 -10.19
CA GLU A 192 -2.83 -12.93 -11.46
C GLU A 192 -1.82 -13.51 -12.48
N ASN A 193 -0.55 -13.08 -12.44
CA ASN A 193 0.39 -13.32 -13.54
C ASN A 193 1.69 -14.04 -13.14
N ILE A 194 2.07 -14.05 -11.86
CA ILE A 194 3.35 -14.60 -11.38
C ILE A 194 3.12 -15.80 -10.47
N TYR A 195 2.47 -15.59 -9.33
CA TYR A 195 2.26 -16.63 -8.33
C TYR A 195 1.02 -16.37 -7.50
N ASN A 196 0.10 -17.33 -7.49
CA ASN A 196 -1.16 -17.22 -6.77
C ASN A 196 -0.97 -17.53 -5.28
N ILE A 197 -0.79 -16.48 -4.48
CA ILE A 197 -0.63 -16.53 -3.02
C ILE A 197 -1.54 -15.48 -2.37
N GLU A 198 -2.06 -15.75 -1.18
CA GLU A 198 -2.86 -14.79 -0.41
C GLU A 198 -1.96 -13.73 0.25
N LEU A 199 -1.61 -12.67 -0.49
CA LEU A 199 -0.71 -11.62 -0.01
C LEU A 199 -1.22 -10.92 1.27
N ASN A 200 -2.53 -10.75 1.41
CA ASN A 200 -3.11 -10.14 2.63
C ASN A 200 -2.90 -11.02 3.86
N LYS A 201 -2.98 -12.33 3.70
CA LYS A 201 -2.72 -13.30 4.78
C LYS A 201 -1.24 -13.23 5.18
N LEU A 202 -0.34 -13.31 4.19
CA LEU A 202 1.11 -13.16 4.41
C LEU A 202 1.41 -11.89 5.22
N ARG A 203 0.89 -10.74 4.79
CA ARG A 203 1.09 -9.45 5.49
C ARG A 203 0.60 -9.47 6.93
N SER A 204 -0.58 -10.04 7.18
CA SER A 204 -1.14 -10.10 8.53
C SER A 204 -0.35 -10.98 9.49
N GLU A 205 0.41 -11.94 8.96
CA GLU A 205 1.18 -12.89 9.77
C GLU A 205 2.64 -12.47 9.98
N VAL A 206 3.17 -11.50 9.21
CA VAL A 206 4.57 -11.03 9.36
C VAL A 206 4.87 -10.61 10.80
N ALA A 207 3.92 -9.94 11.47
CA ALA A 207 4.09 -9.53 12.86
C ALA A 207 4.30 -10.72 13.82
N ASN A 208 3.64 -11.86 13.57
CA ASN A 208 3.80 -13.06 14.38
C ASN A 208 5.21 -13.65 14.20
N PHE A 209 5.67 -13.72 12.94
CA PHE A 209 7.03 -14.20 12.64
C PHE A 209 8.12 -13.27 13.21
N ILE A 210 7.87 -11.97 13.28
CA ILE A 210 8.75 -11.01 13.95
C ILE A 210 8.88 -11.34 15.44
N THR A 211 7.76 -11.56 16.13
CA THR A 211 7.76 -11.92 17.55
C THR A 211 8.49 -13.23 17.79
N GLU A 212 8.19 -14.27 17.00
CA GLU A 212 8.85 -15.58 17.08
C GLU A 212 10.36 -15.49 16.85
N ALA A 213 10.81 -14.71 15.85
CA ALA A 213 12.24 -14.50 15.59
C ALA A 213 12.96 -13.83 16.78
N ARG A 214 12.29 -12.90 17.47
CA ARG A 214 12.86 -12.21 18.64
C ARG A 214 12.98 -13.12 19.84
N GLU A 215 11.96 -13.93 20.12
CA GLU A 215 11.97 -14.93 21.19
C GLU A 215 13.10 -15.95 20.97
N ASN A 216 13.23 -16.47 19.74
CA ASN A 216 14.29 -17.41 19.38
C ASN A 216 15.70 -16.80 19.49
N THR A 217 15.84 -15.50 19.21
CA THR A 217 17.13 -14.79 19.35
C THR A 217 17.48 -14.58 20.82
N ALA A 218 16.50 -14.25 21.68
CA ALA A 218 16.73 -14.09 23.12
C ALA A 218 17.15 -15.41 23.79
N ALA A 219 16.51 -16.53 23.41
CA ALA A 219 16.82 -17.86 23.93
C ALA A 219 18.21 -18.41 23.53
N GLN A 220 18.91 -17.80 22.59
CA GLN A 220 20.28 -18.18 22.19
C GLN A 220 21.37 -17.42 22.95
N ILE A 221 20.99 -16.43 23.76
CA ILE A 221 21.91 -15.59 24.54
C ILE A 221 21.98 -16.04 26.01
N GLU A 222 21.00 -16.85 26.46
CA GLU A 222 21.01 -17.56 27.75
C GLU A 222 21.73 -18.91 27.65
#